data_AF-A0A257UM63-F1
#
_entry.id   AF-A0A257UM63-F1
#
_cell.length_a   1.000
_cell.length_b   1.000
_cell.length_c   1.000
_cell.angle_alpha   90.00
_cell.angle_beta   90.00
_cell.angle_gamma   90.00
#
_symmetry.space_group_name_H-M   'P 1'
#
loop_
_entity.id
_entity.type
_entity.pdbx_description
1 polymer ?
#
loop_
_entity_poly.entity_id
_entity_poly.type
_entity_poly.pdbx_seq_one_letter_code
_entity_poly.pdbx_strand_id
1 'polypeptide(L)'
;MPMRRLALALVALLAAAAAAGETLKTLSYSCPGAGLTAIAVKAGIGDVEVLGAAGSEVVVSVDLTRRGGGFFGDRQTARTAEGIEIEPRLAGGELTLRLKPEHRGDAHLSERWTVRVPAALAATVKLGVGNVSVLDTSGDVKVQVGVGDIRIEGPFASFGEIRAASGVGDVTLRTPEGRTEGTGFIGHTLSGHGPGKGTVHADAGVGDVTIRLR
;
A
#
# COMPACT_ATOMS: atom_id res chain seq x y z
N MET A 1 -17.12 9.11 41.33
CA MET A 1 -16.15 8.53 40.36
C MET A 1 -16.86 7.43 39.57
N PRO A 2 -17.40 7.68 38.37
CA PRO A 2 -18.06 6.65 37.59
C PRO A 2 -17.07 5.93 36.66
N MET A 3 -16.95 4.62 36.84
CA MET A 3 -16.17 3.70 36.02
C MET A 3 -16.67 3.69 34.58
N ARG A 4 -15.84 4.15 33.64
CA ARG A 4 -16.07 4.00 32.20
C ARG A 4 -15.85 2.53 31.81
N ARG A 5 -16.94 1.84 31.49
CA ARG A 5 -16.94 0.52 30.88
C ARG A 5 -16.42 0.65 29.44
N LEU A 6 -15.23 0.11 29.17
CA LEU A 6 -14.69 -0.04 27.82
C LEU A 6 -15.49 -1.14 27.11
N ALA A 7 -16.26 -0.79 26.08
CA ALA A 7 -16.90 -1.76 25.21
C ALA A 7 -15.89 -2.20 24.14
N LEU A 8 -15.50 -3.48 24.17
CA LEU A 8 -14.72 -4.13 23.12
C LEU A 8 -15.67 -4.39 21.94
N ALA A 9 -15.53 -3.66 20.83
CA ALA A 9 -16.27 -3.94 19.61
C ALA A 9 -15.51 -4.97 18.77
N LEU A 10 -16.07 -6.17 18.63
CA LEU A 10 -15.57 -7.24 17.78
C LEU A 10 -15.93 -6.92 16.32
N VAL A 11 -14.97 -6.45 15.53
CA VAL A 11 -15.13 -6.25 14.08
C VAL A 11 -14.80 -7.57 13.38
N ALA A 12 -15.78 -8.12 12.67
CA ALA A 12 -15.60 -9.32 11.86
C ALA A 12 -14.71 -9.02 10.64
N LEU A 13 -13.54 -9.65 10.58
CA LEU A 13 -12.67 -9.62 9.40
C LEU A 13 -13.31 -10.44 8.26
N LEU A 14 -13.55 -9.79 7.12
CA LEU A 14 -13.67 -10.50 5.85
C LEU A 14 -12.27 -10.98 5.46
N ALA A 15 -12.06 -12.30 5.48
CA ALA A 15 -10.85 -12.94 4.99
C ALA A 15 -10.79 -12.82 3.46
N ALA A 16 -9.87 -11.99 2.95
CA ALA A 16 -9.45 -12.04 1.56
C ALA A 16 -8.55 -13.26 1.34
N ALA A 17 -8.73 -13.92 0.20
CA ALA A 17 -8.18 -15.23 -0.12
C ALA A 17 -6.66 -15.34 0.06
N ALA A 18 -6.25 -16.49 0.59
CA ALA A 18 -4.91 -16.82 1.01
C ALA A 18 -3.89 -16.87 -0.15
N ALA A 19 -2.80 -16.11 -0.01
CA ALA A 19 -1.50 -16.58 -0.48
C ALA A 19 -1.02 -17.64 0.53
N ALA A 20 -0.75 -18.86 0.07
CA ALA A 20 -0.34 -19.99 0.89
C ALA A 20 1.02 -19.73 1.56
N GLY A 21 0.97 -19.20 2.78
CA GLY A 21 2.10 -18.98 3.67
C GLY A 21 1.60 -18.92 5.10
N GLU A 22 2.36 -19.46 6.05
CA GLU A 22 2.00 -19.41 7.46
C GLU A 22 2.20 -17.99 7.99
N THR A 23 1.17 -17.42 8.60
CA THR A 23 1.27 -16.12 9.30
C THR A 23 2.06 -16.31 10.59
N LEU A 24 3.24 -15.69 10.64
CA LEU A 24 4.15 -15.75 11.77
C LEU A 24 3.78 -14.71 12.85
N LYS A 25 3.37 -13.52 12.42
CA LYS A 25 3.06 -12.41 13.31
C LYS A 25 2.13 -11.40 12.62
N THR A 26 1.15 -10.91 13.36
CA THR A 26 0.31 -9.78 12.95
C THR A 26 0.65 -8.57 13.81
N LEU A 27 0.89 -7.44 13.16
CA LEU A 27 1.16 -6.16 13.79
C LEU A 27 0.02 -5.20 13.48
N SER A 28 -0.37 -4.39 14.46
CA SER A 28 -1.42 -3.40 14.27
C SER A 28 -1.02 -2.06 14.86
N TYR A 29 -1.36 -0.99 14.14
CA TYR A 29 -1.16 0.40 14.57
C TYR A 29 -2.38 1.22 14.18
N SER A 30 -2.79 2.14 15.05
CA SER A 30 -3.85 3.10 14.74
C SER A 30 -3.55 4.46 15.33
N CYS A 31 -3.96 5.51 14.62
CA CYS A 31 -3.90 6.86 15.13
C CYS A 31 -5.02 7.73 14.52
N PRO A 32 -5.40 8.83 15.18
CA PRO A 32 -6.24 9.83 14.54
C PRO A 32 -5.58 10.35 13.26
N GLY A 33 -6.35 10.51 12.19
CA GLY A 33 -5.93 11.16 10.95
C GLY A 33 -6.01 12.69 11.03
N ALA A 34 -6.57 13.24 12.10
CA ALA A 34 -6.64 14.68 12.32
C ALA A 34 -5.21 15.27 12.42
N GLY A 35 -4.95 16.29 11.60
CA GLY A 35 -3.63 16.93 11.52
C GLY A 35 -2.63 16.20 10.61
N LEU A 36 -3.00 15.07 10.03
CA LEU A 36 -2.22 14.45 8.95
C LEU A 36 -2.59 15.09 7.61
N THR A 37 -1.58 15.29 6.78
CA THR A 37 -1.72 15.71 5.39
C THR A 37 -1.35 14.58 4.43
N ALA A 38 -0.46 13.68 4.87
CA ALA A 38 0.05 12.59 4.05
C ALA A 38 0.38 11.34 4.87
N ILE A 39 0.35 10.19 4.21
CA ILE A 39 0.91 8.94 4.71
C ILE A 39 2.01 8.47 3.78
N ALA A 40 3.04 7.82 4.33
CA ALA A 40 4.08 7.17 3.56
C ALA A 40 4.31 5.74 4.07
N VAL A 41 4.08 4.73 3.22
CA VAL A 41 4.37 3.32 3.53
C VAL A 41 5.66 2.92 2.83
N LYS A 42 6.62 2.39 3.60
CA LYS A 42 7.87 1.82 3.07
C LYS A 42 7.90 0.33 3.38
N ALA A 43 7.72 -0.49 2.35
CA ALA A 43 7.68 -1.93 2.44
C ALA A 43 8.86 -2.57 1.66
N GLY A 44 9.27 -3.76 2.09
CA GLY A 44 10.33 -4.53 1.45
C GLY A 44 9.78 -5.46 0.38
N ILE A 45 9.24 -6.60 0.81
CA ILE A 45 8.81 -7.72 -0.02
C ILE A 45 7.39 -8.12 0.38
N GLY A 46 6.42 -8.07 -0.52
CA GLY A 46 5.03 -8.47 -0.25
C GLY A 46 4.00 -7.57 -0.91
N ASP A 47 2.85 -7.40 -0.28
CA ASP A 47 1.72 -6.65 -0.83
C ASP A 47 1.42 -5.43 0.03
N VAL A 48 1.10 -4.29 -0.59
CA VAL A 48 0.63 -3.09 0.11
C VAL A 48 -0.72 -2.68 -0.44
N GLU A 49 -1.74 -2.68 0.42
CA GLU A 49 -3.05 -2.15 0.11
C GLU A 49 -3.31 -0.88 0.94
N VAL A 50 -3.57 0.24 0.25
CA VAL A 50 -4.02 1.50 0.85
C VAL A 50 -5.47 1.73 0.44
N LEU A 51 -6.35 1.89 1.41
CA LEU A 51 -7.78 2.10 1.21
C LEU A 51 -8.22 3.44 1.80
N GLY A 52 -8.68 4.33 0.92
CA GLY A 52 -9.39 5.54 1.31
C GLY A 52 -10.77 5.21 1.87
N ALA A 53 -11.09 5.78 3.03
CA ALA A 53 -12.35 5.60 3.72
C ALA A 53 -12.89 6.95 4.20
N ALA A 54 -14.20 7.01 4.46
CA ALA A 54 -14.86 8.20 5.01
C ALA A 54 -14.54 8.47 6.50
N GLY A 55 -13.76 7.60 7.14
CA GLY A 55 -13.36 7.74 8.54
C GLY A 55 -12.29 8.80 8.75
N SER A 56 -12.07 9.17 10.02
CA SER A 56 -11.06 10.14 10.44
C SER A 56 -9.82 9.50 11.07
N GLU A 57 -9.68 8.18 10.99
CA GLU A 57 -8.59 7.43 11.60
C GLU A 57 -7.74 6.73 10.55
N VAL A 58 -6.46 6.64 10.85
CA VAL A 58 -5.52 5.77 10.13
C VAL A 58 -5.45 4.45 10.88
N VAL A 59 -5.72 3.35 10.19
CA VAL A 59 -5.64 2.00 10.75
C VAL A 59 -4.72 1.17 9.86
N VAL A 60 -3.71 0.57 10.47
CA VAL A 60 -2.65 -0.19 9.80
C VAL A 60 -2.62 -1.59 10.39
N SER A 61 -2.63 -2.59 9.52
CA SER A 61 -2.36 -3.98 9.85
C SER A 61 -1.25 -4.50 8.96
N VAL A 62 -0.32 -5.26 9.53
CA VAL A 62 0.75 -5.92 8.79
C VAL A 62 0.80 -7.38 9.19
N ASP A 63 0.52 -8.26 8.24
CA ASP A 63 0.72 -9.70 8.43
C ASP A 63 2.08 -10.10 7.86
N LEU A 64 2.94 -10.63 8.72
CA LEU A 64 4.21 -11.23 8.34
C LEU A 64 3.97 -12.70 8.06
N THR A 65 4.09 -13.07 6.79
CA THR A 65 3.89 -14.44 6.33
C THR A 65 5.19 -15.03 5.80
N ARG A 66 5.33 -16.33 5.97
CA ARG A 66 6.46 -17.09 5.42
C ARG A 66 6.13 -17.58 4.01
N ARG A 67 7.03 -17.31 3.06
CA ARG A 67 6.99 -17.81 1.68
C ARG A 67 7.97 -18.97 1.46
N GLY A 68 7.43 -20.11 1.02
CA GLY A 68 8.19 -21.33 0.69
C GLY A 68 8.58 -22.15 1.92
N GLY A 69 8.62 -23.48 1.77
CA GLY A 69 8.90 -24.40 2.88
C GLY A 69 9.55 -25.70 2.47
N GLY A 70 10.87 -25.77 2.62
CA GLY A 70 11.62 -27.01 2.89
C GLY A 70 12.20 -26.93 4.30
N PHE A 71 12.30 -28.07 4.98
CA PHE A 71 12.51 -28.28 6.43
C PHE A 71 13.74 -27.62 7.10
N PHE A 72 14.58 -26.86 6.39
CA PHE A 72 15.86 -26.32 6.88
C PHE A 72 15.89 -24.80 7.15
N GLY A 73 14.92 -24.01 6.68
CA GLY A 73 14.87 -22.54 6.87
C GLY A 73 14.00 -22.05 8.04
N ASP A 74 13.44 -22.97 8.82
CA ASP A 74 12.23 -22.75 9.62
C ASP A 74 12.40 -21.78 10.82
N ARG A 75 13.47 -21.97 11.61
CA ARG A 75 13.64 -21.21 12.87
C ARG A 75 14.14 -19.78 12.70
N GLN A 76 14.93 -19.51 11.66
CA GLN A 76 15.56 -18.19 11.51
C GLN A 76 14.53 -17.14 11.08
N THR A 77 13.69 -17.44 10.10
CA THR A 77 12.63 -16.54 9.65
C THR A 77 11.59 -16.28 10.75
N ALA A 78 11.24 -17.30 11.54
CA ALA A 78 10.35 -17.14 12.70
C ALA A 78 10.94 -16.18 13.76
N ARG A 79 12.23 -16.35 14.11
CA ARG A 79 12.92 -15.45 15.06
C ARG A 79 13.05 -14.02 14.54
N THR A 80 13.29 -13.86 13.23
CA THR A 80 13.32 -12.54 12.60
C THR A 80 11.94 -11.88 12.72
N ALA A 81 10.86 -12.60 12.44
CA ALA A 81 9.48 -12.10 12.56
C ALA A 81 9.12 -11.64 13.98
N GLU A 82 9.56 -12.37 15.01
CA GLU A 82 9.30 -12.03 16.42
C GLU A 82 9.82 -10.64 16.80
N GLY A 83 11.01 -10.25 16.31
CA GLY A 83 11.62 -8.95 16.60
C GLY A 83 11.07 -7.79 15.78
N ILE A 84 10.20 -8.05 14.80
CA ILE A 84 9.71 -7.02 13.88
C ILE A 84 8.53 -6.26 14.49
N GLU A 85 8.59 -4.94 14.43
CA GLU A 85 7.56 -4.01 14.87
C GLU A 85 7.32 -2.92 13.82
N ILE A 86 6.12 -2.32 13.85
CA ILE A 86 5.82 -1.13 13.05
C ILE A 86 6.43 0.07 13.77
N GLU A 87 7.30 0.81 13.07
CA GLU A 87 7.83 2.08 13.56
C GLU A 87 7.09 3.25 12.87
N PRO A 88 6.10 3.85 13.55
CA PRO A 88 5.46 5.08 13.08
C PRO A 88 6.37 6.28 13.34
N ARG A 89 6.55 7.14 12.32
CA ARG A 89 7.25 8.41 12.45
C ARG A 89 6.37 9.53 11.90
N LEU A 90 6.00 10.46 12.78
CA LEU A 90 5.24 11.66 12.42
C LEU A 90 6.19 12.86 12.31
N ALA A 91 6.23 13.50 11.15
CA ALA A 91 6.98 14.73 10.93
C ALA A 91 6.24 15.65 9.94
N GLY A 92 5.98 16.89 10.33
CA GLY A 92 5.38 17.89 9.43
C GLY A 92 3.99 17.54 8.88
N GLY A 93 3.21 16.71 9.58
CA GLY A 93 1.90 16.23 9.10
C GLY A 93 1.96 14.97 8.23
N GLU A 94 3.15 14.44 7.96
CA GLU A 94 3.34 13.17 7.24
C GLU A 94 3.60 12.03 8.24
N LEU A 95 2.77 10.98 8.17
CA LEU A 95 2.96 9.74 8.91
C LEU A 95 3.72 8.72 8.05
N THR A 96 4.99 8.49 8.36
CA THR A 96 5.79 7.43 7.74
C THR A 96 5.67 6.12 8.54
N LEU A 97 5.37 5.03 7.85
CA LEU A 97 5.24 3.67 8.38
C LEU A 97 6.30 2.78 7.73
N ARG A 98 7.05 2.05 8.58
CA ARG A 98 8.04 1.05 8.16
C ARG A 98 8.18 -0.03 9.22
N LEU A 99 8.76 -1.16 8.85
CA LEU A 99 9.11 -2.21 9.80
C LEU A 99 10.54 -2.04 10.32
N LYS A 100 10.73 -2.38 11.60
CA LYS A 100 12.05 -2.50 12.23
C LYS A 100 12.16 -3.80 13.04
N PRO A 101 13.32 -4.48 13.04
CA PRO A 101 14.50 -4.17 12.23
C PRO A 101 14.25 -4.37 10.73
N GLU A 102 15.05 -3.71 9.89
CA GLU A 102 14.95 -3.91 8.44
C GLU A 102 15.32 -5.36 8.10
N HIS A 103 14.47 -6.03 7.33
CA HIS A 103 14.62 -7.45 7.02
C HIS A 103 14.64 -7.71 5.50
N ARG A 104 15.06 -6.71 4.71
CA ARG A 104 15.14 -6.78 3.23
C ARG A 104 15.97 -7.96 2.69
N GLY A 105 16.77 -8.62 3.52
CA GLY A 105 17.60 -9.77 3.14
C GLY A 105 16.92 -11.14 3.31
N ASP A 106 15.78 -11.23 4.00
CA ASP A 106 15.05 -12.49 4.13
C ASP A 106 13.99 -12.61 3.03
N ALA A 107 14.37 -13.24 1.92
CA ALA A 107 13.48 -13.47 0.79
C ALA A 107 12.29 -14.40 1.11
N HIS A 108 12.33 -15.09 2.27
CA HIS A 108 11.25 -15.96 2.75
C HIS A 108 10.23 -15.22 3.61
N LEU A 109 10.49 -13.97 4.00
CA LEU A 109 9.55 -13.17 4.76
C LEU A 109 8.78 -12.23 3.82
N SER A 110 7.46 -12.33 3.86
CA SER A 110 6.54 -11.50 3.08
C SER A 110 5.72 -10.62 4.01
N GLU A 111 5.58 -9.35 3.65
CA GLU A 111 4.81 -8.35 4.39
C GLU A 111 3.47 -8.10 3.66
N ARG A 112 2.34 -8.32 4.31
CA ARG A 112 1.02 -7.90 3.80
C ARG A 112 0.55 -6.70 4.58
N TRP A 113 0.67 -5.52 4.00
CA TRP A 113 0.20 -4.26 4.57
C TRP A 113 -1.24 -3.98 4.15
N THR A 114 -2.10 -3.69 5.12
CA THR A 114 -3.45 -3.16 4.92
C THR A 114 -3.54 -1.83 5.66
N VAL A 115 -3.69 -0.74 4.93
CA VAL A 115 -3.65 0.63 5.46
C VAL A 115 -4.92 1.37 5.08
N ARG A 116 -5.80 1.60 6.06
CA ARG A 116 -7.01 2.38 5.90
C ARG A 116 -6.75 3.82 6.33
N VAL A 117 -7.10 4.77 5.48
CA VAL A 117 -6.85 6.20 5.70
C VAL A 117 -8.09 7.02 5.36
N PRO A 118 -8.25 8.24 5.91
CA PRO A 118 -9.19 9.21 5.36
C PRO A 118 -8.89 9.44 3.87
N ALA A 119 -9.90 9.36 3.00
CA ALA A 119 -9.71 9.41 1.55
C ALA A 119 -8.97 10.65 1.03
N ALA A 120 -9.09 11.78 1.74
CA ALA A 120 -8.46 13.04 1.39
C ALA A 120 -6.95 13.12 1.71
N LEU A 121 -6.38 12.15 2.44
CA LEU A 121 -4.94 12.13 2.72
C LEU A 121 -4.16 11.81 1.45
N ALA A 122 -3.02 12.48 1.27
CA ALA A 122 -2.05 12.05 0.29
C ALA A 122 -1.45 10.69 0.69
N ALA A 123 -1.27 9.78 -0.26
CA ALA A 123 -0.72 8.45 -0.05
C ALA A 123 0.56 8.27 -0.87
N THR A 124 1.67 8.05 -0.17
CA THR A 124 2.94 7.64 -0.79
C THR A 124 3.23 6.19 -0.44
N VAL A 125 3.51 5.35 -1.43
CA VAL A 125 3.91 3.95 -1.22
C VAL A 125 5.22 3.69 -1.93
N LYS A 126 6.17 3.08 -1.22
CA LYS A 126 7.43 2.58 -1.77
C LYS A 126 7.57 1.11 -1.44
N LEU A 127 7.62 0.27 -2.46
CA LEU A 127 7.77 -1.17 -2.32
C LEU A 127 8.97 -1.66 -3.13
N GLY A 128 9.73 -2.59 -2.55
CA GLY A 128 10.83 -3.26 -3.26
C GLY A 128 10.30 -4.29 -4.25
N VAL A 129 9.63 -5.32 -3.75
CA VAL A 129 9.10 -6.44 -4.56
C VAL A 129 7.68 -6.80 -4.13
N GLY A 130 6.78 -6.93 -5.11
CA GLY A 130 5.39 -7.35 -4.97
C GLY A 130 4.41 -6.28 -5.41
N ASN A 131 3.16 -6.34 -4.95
CA ASN A 131 2.08 -5.55 -5.55
C ASN A 131 1.63 -4.40 -4.66
N VAL A 132 1.23 -3.30 -5.29
CA VAL A 132 0.62 -2.15 -4.59
C VAL A 132 -0.77 -1.89 -5.14
N SER A 133 -1.75 -1.80 -4.24
CA SER A 133 -3.11 -1.36 -4.54
C SER A 133 -3.42 -0.09 -3.75
N VAL A 134 -3.79 0.99 -4.43
CA VAL A 134 -4.32 2.21 -3.79
C VAL A 134 -5.76 2.40 -4.26
N LEU A 135 -6.71 2.32 -3.35
CA LEU A 135 -8.14 2.24 -3.65
C LEU A 135 -8.91 3.37 -2.98
N ASP A 136 -9.85 3.98 -3.70
CA ASP A 136 -10.82 4.97 -3.20
C ASP A 136 -10.20 6.17 -2.47
N THR A 137 -9.00 6.59 -2.88
CA THR A 137 -8.35 7.81 -2.40
C THR A 137 -8.69 9.00 -3.30
N SER A 138 -8.69 10.21 -2.73
CA SER A 138 -8.92 11.47 -3.45
C SER A 138 -7.81 12.51 -3.26
N GLY A 139 -6.90 12.27 -2.31
CA GLY A 139 -5.65 13.04 -2.16
C GLY A 139 -4.59 12.64 -3.20
N ASP A 140 -3.43 13.29 -3.14
CA ASP A 140 -2.29 12.95 -4.02
C ASP A 140 -1.83 11.51 -3.81
N VAL A 141 -1.61 10.77 -4.90
CA VAL A 141 -1.15 9.38 -4.88
C VAL A 141 0.21 9.29 -5.55
N LYS A 142 1.21 8.79 -4.82
CA LYS A 142 2.53 8.47 -5.35
C LYS A 142 2.93 7.05 -5.03
N VAL A 143 3.12 6.22 -6.03
CA VAL A 143 3.51 4.81 -5.87
C VAL A 143 4.80 4.54 -6.62
N GLN A 144 5.76 3.89 -5.95
CA GLN A 144 7.01 3.44 -6.54
C GLN A 144 7.26 1.98 -6.19
N VAL A 145 7.38 1.13 -7.21
CA VAL A 145 7.62 -0.31 -7.07
C VAL A 145 8.87 -0.69 -7.84
N GLY A 146 9.79 -1.44 -7.21
CA GLY A 146 10.95 -1.99 -7.90
C GLY A 146 10.55 -3.08 -8.89
N VAL A 147 9.92 -4.14 -8.37
CA VAL A 147 9.41 -5.28 -9.16
C VAL A 147 8.01 -5.66 -8.67
N GLY A 148 7.02 -5.66 -9.57
CA GLY A 148 5.64 -6.04 -9.32
C GLY A 148 4.66 -4.97 -9.80
N ASP A 149 3.37 -5.23 -9.60
CA ASP A 149 2.31 -4.47 -10.27
C ASP A 149 1.74 -3.36 -9.40
N ILE A 150 1.29 -2.29 -10.05
CA ILE A 150 0.64 -1.14 -9.40
C ILE A 150 -0.81 -1.07 -9.88
N ARG A 151 -1.75 -1.04 -8.94
CA ARG A 151 -3.16 -0.75 -9.17
C ARG A 151 -3.57 0.51 -8.43
N ILE A 152 -4.14 1.48 -9.14
CA ILE A 152 -4.70 2.69 -8.55
C ILE A 152 -6.14 2.84 -8.98
N GLU A 153 -7.06 2.97 -8.02
CA GLU A 153 -8.46 3.25 -8.25
C GLU A 153 -8.95 4.45 -7.44
N GLY A 154 -9.76 5.28 -8.06
CA GLY A 154 -10.36 6.41 -7.37
C GLY A 154 -11.32 7.23 -8.21
N PRO A 155 -11.93 8.27 -7.63
CA PRO A 155 -12.85 9.17 -8.32
C PRO A 155 -12.09 10.06 -9.32
N PHE A 156 -12.44 9.98 -10.61
CA PHE A 156 -11.85 10.81 -11.67
C PHE A 156 -11.96 12.30 -11.37
N ALA A 157 -13.07 12.72 -10.75
CA ALA A 157 -13.31 14.09 -10.34
C ALA A 157 -12.28 14.65 -9.33
N SER A 158 -11.52 13.79 -8.64
CA SER A 158 -10.52 14.22 -7.65
C SER A 158 -9.13 14.42 -8.25
N PHE A 159 -8.84 13.83 -9.41
CA PHE A 159 -7.50 13.85 -10.00
C PHE A 159 -7.40 14.81 -11.17
N GLY A 160 -6.37 15.64 -11.15
CA GLY A 160 -5.97 16.56 -12.20
C GLY A 160 -4.86 15.94 -13.04
N GLU A 161 -3.65 15.89 -12.51
CA GLU A 161 -2.49 15.35 -13.24
C GLU A 161 -2.31 13.85 -13.00
N ILE A 162 -2.19 13.07 -14.07
CA ILE A 162 -1.96 11.63 -14.00
C ILE A 162 -0.71 11.30 -14.79
N ARG A 163 0.25 10.65 -14.14
CA ARG A 163 1.46 10.10 -14.76
C ARG A 163 1.70 8.68 -14.30
N ALA A 164 2.00 7.81 -15.24
CA ALA A 164 2.36 6.43 -14.98
C ALA A 164 3.53 6.03 -15.85
N ALA A 165 4.48 5.29 -15.29
CA ALA A 165 5.62 4.77 -16.01
C ALA A 165 5.91 3.32 -15.60
N SER A 166 6.31 2.51 -16.57
CA SER A 166 6.90 1.19 -16.32
C SER A 166 8.19 1.03 -17.14
N GLY A 167 9.24 0.54 -16.49
CA GLY A 167 10.50 0.20 -17.17
C GLY A 167 10.34 -1.01 -18.07
N VAL A 168 9.69 -2.06 -17.58
CA VAL A 168 9.34 -3.28 -18.32
C VAL A 168 7.95 -3.73 -17.89
N GLY A 169 6.97 -3.63 -18.78
CA GLY A 169 5.56 -3.94 -18.52
C GLY A 169 4.64 -2.95 -19.22
N ASP A 170 3.34 -3.17 -19.09
CA ASP A 170 2.32 -2.36 -19.73
C ASP A 170 1.76 -1.29 -18.77
N VAL A 171 1.33 -0.16 -19.34
CA VAL A 171 0.71 0.92 -18.59
C VAL A 171 -0.69 1.19 -19.15
N THR A 172 -1.73 1.02 -18.33
CA THR A 172 -3.12 1.25 -18.70
C THR A 172 -3.73 2.36 -17.84
N LEU A 173 -4.34 3.36 -18.49
CA LEU A 173 -5.22 4.35 -17.87
C LEU A 173 -6.65 4.19 -18.38
N ARG A 174 -7.61 4.06 -17.47
CA ARG A 174 -9.04 4.08 -17.76
C ARG A 174 -9.68 5.24 -17.01
N THR A 175 -10.42 6.07 -17.73
CA THR A 175 -11.18 7.21 -17.20
C THR A 175 -12.60 7.20 -17.79
N PRO A 176 -13.54 8.01 -17.26
CA PRO A 176 -14.84 8.21 -17.90
C PRO A 176 -14.75 8.79 -19.31
N GLU A 177 -13.66 9.49 -19.64
CA GLU A 177 -13.42 10.08 -20.96
C GLU A 177 -12.89 9.07 -21.99
N GLY A 178 -12.41 7.91 -21.53
CA GLY A 178 -11.90 6.87 -22.39
C GLY A 178 -10.77 6.07 -21.78
N ARG A 179 -10.14 5.23 -22.63
CA ARG A 179 -9.04 4.36 -22.26
C ARG A 179 -7.79 4.72 -23.06
N THR A 180 -6.67 4.81 -22.36
CA THR A 180 -5.34 5.01 -22.93
C THR A 180 -4.44 3.86 -22.49
N GLU A 181 -3.66 3.32 -23.42
CA GLU A 181 -2.71 2.25 -23.18
C GLU A 181 -1.33 2.66 -23.70
N GLY A 182 -0.29 2.39 -22.93
CA GLY A 182 1.09 2.27 -23.41
C GLY A 182 1.49 0.80 -23.35
N THR A 183 1.88 0.23 -24.49
CA THR A 183 2.25 -1.20 -24.61
C THR A 183 3.65 -1.36 -25.18
N GLY A 184 4.40 -2.37 -24.74
CA GLY A 184 5.67 -2.76 -25.34
C GLY A 184 6.78 -3.20 -24.38
N PHE A 185 7.92 -3.62 -24.92
CA PHE A 185 8.97 -4.32 -24.16
C PHE A 185 9.90 -3.44 -23.29
N ILE A 186 10.05 -2.14 -23.57
CA ILE A 186 11.00 -1.25 -22.87
C ILE A 186 10.40 0.15 -22.71
N GLY A 187 10.26 0.61 -21.47
CA GLY A 187 10.09 2.01 -21.07
C GLY A 187 8.85 2.71 -21.63
N HIS A 188 7.73 2.67 -20.89
CA HIS A 188 6.52 3.41 -21.22
C HIS A 188 6.27 4.52 -20.23
N THR A 189 5.81 5.66 -20.74
CA THR A 189 5.26 6.74 -19.94
C THR A 189 3.90 7.11 -20.51
N LEU A 190 2.90 7.11 -19.65
CA LEU A 190 1.56 7.56 -19.93
C LEU A 190 1.30 8.82 -19.12
N SER A 191 0.70 9.81 -19.77
CA SER A 191 0.16 10.99 -19.09
C SER A 191 -1.31 11.16 -19.42
N GLY A 192 -2.07 11.65 -18.45
CA GLY A 192 -3.48 11.97 -18.58
C GLY A 192 -3.82 13.19 -17.74
N HIS A 193 -4.98 13.77 -18.02
CA HIS A 193 -5.51 14.87 -17.24
C HIS A 193 -6.96 14.59 -16.85
N GLY A 194 -7.36 15.05 -15.67
CA GLY A 194 -8.74 15.04 -15.20
C GLY A 194 -9.13 16.40 -14.62
N PRO A 195 -10.38 16.55 -14.17
CA PRO A 195 -10.92 17.83 -13.72
C PRO A 195 -10.55 18.17 -12.26
N GLY A 196 -9.88 17.27 -11.55
CA GLY A 196 -9.59 17.42 -10.13
C GLY A 196 -8.30 18.18 -9.82
N LYS A 197 -7.92 18.15 -8.54
CA LYS A 197 -6.69 18.83 -8.03
C LYS A 197 -5.62 17.86 -7.56
N GLY A 198 -5.99 16.64 -7.20
CA GLY A 198 -5.07 15.61 -6.78
C GLY A 198 -4.20 15.14 -7.94
N THR A 199 -3.04 14.61 -7.61
CA THR A 199 -2.07 14.10 -8.58
C THR A 199 -1.94 12.59 -8.42
N VAL A 200 -1.71 11.89 -9.53
CA VAL A 200 -1.38 10.47 -9.54
C VAL A 200 -0.03 10.29 -10.21
N HIS A 201 0.91 9.68 -9.49
CA HIS A 201 2.22 9.32 -10.00
C HIS A 201 2.53 7.86 -9.66
N ALA A 202 2.69 7.02 -10.67
CA ALA A 202 2.95 5.60 -10.49
C ALA A 202 4.17 5.16 -11.30
N ASP A 203 5.21 4.67 -10.63
CA ASP A 203 6.43 4.18 -11.27
C ASP A 203 6.67 2.71 -10.91
N ALA A 204 6.70 1.84 -11.91
CA ALA A 204 7.17 0.46 -11.77
C ALA A 204 8.52 0.29 -12.48
N GLY A 205 9.49 -0.35 -11.83
CA GLY A 205 10.72 -0.77 -12.50
C GLY A 205 10.45 -1.92 -13.48
N VAL A 206 9.85 -2.98 -12.97
CA VAL A 206 9.36 -4.14 -13.74
C VAL A 206 7.97 -4.50 -13.23
N GLY A 207 6.98 -4.58 -14.10
CA GLY A 207 5.59 -4.87 -13.77
C GLY A 207 4.61 -3.93 -14.47
N ASP A 208 3.33 -4.24 -14.35
CA ASP A 208 2.27 -3.50 -15.01
C ASP A 208 1.73 -2.38 -14.11
N VAL A 209 1.34 -1.26 -14.72
CA VAL A 209 0.69 -0.15 -14.02
C VAL A 209 -0.71 0.03 -14.55
N THR A 210 -1.71 -0.23 -13.71
CA THR A 210 -3.13 -0.05 -14.03
C THR A 210 -3.74 1.05 -13.19
N ILE A 211 -4.19 2.11 -13.84
CA ILE A 211 -4.95 3.21 -13.23
C ILE A 211 -6.38 3.16 -13.76
N ARG A 212 -7.37 3.07 -12.85
CA ARG A 212 -8.80 3.09 -13.16
C ARG A 212 -9.49 4.19 -12.36
N LEU A 213 -9.81 5.27 -13.04
CA LEU A 213 -10.56 6.39 -12.48
C LEU A 213 -12.02 6.32 -12.95
N ARG A 214 -12.95 6.56 -12.01
CA ARG A 214 -14.41 6.42 -12.22
C ARG A 214 -15.18 7.69 -11.90
#